data_AF-A0A374TCR1-F1
#
_entry.id   AF-A0A374TCR1-F1
#
_cell.length_a   1.000
_cell.length_b   1.000
_cell.length_c   1.000
_cell.angle_alpha   90.00
_cell.angle_beta   90.00
_cell.angle_gamma   90.00
#
_symmetry.space_group_name_H-M   'P 1'
#
loop_
_entity.id
_entity.type
_entity.pdbx_description
1 polymer ?
#
loop_
_entity_poly.entity_id
_entity_poly.type
_entity_poly.pdbx_seq_one_letter_code
_entity_poly.pdbx_strand_id
1 'polypeptide(L)'
;YTPKRPFSDGLGGQNGTSSSCQASTATAIAPQQPNTPIAFSPEAQAVMEAGKALWRYYHEQPEAIADAALYDIRLHFQGVNDKGKMNTGIQDEHYNQLMAELRQRLKVLAQKIEPKVYEYGFLKK
;
A
#
# COMPACT_ATOMS: atom_id res chain seq x y z
N TYR A 1 13.08 25.07 1.94
CA TYR A 1 14.52 24.83 2.20
C TYR A 1 14.67 23.42 2.73
N THR A 2 14.97 22.44 1.88
CA THR A 2 15.22 21.05 2.26
C THR A 2 16.71 20.78 2.12
N PRO A 3 17.42 20.26 3.14
CA PRO A 3 18.84 19.96 2.99
C PRO A 3 18.98 18.66 2.18
N LYS A 4 19.71 18.74 1.07
CA LYS A 4 20.18 17.56 0.34
C LYS A 4 21.11 16.75 1.25
N ARG A 5 20.89 15.43 1.36
CA ARG A 5 21.86 14.51 1.97
C ARG A 5 23.11 14.41 1.06
N PRO A 6 24.34 14.58 1.59
CA PRO A 6 25.55 14.39 0.80
C PRO A 6 25.82 12.89 0.63
N PHE A 7 26.01 12.49 -0.62
CA PHE A 7 26.60 11.21 -1.02
C PHE A 7 28.12 11.38 -0.91
N SER A 8 28.79 10.59 -0.08
CA SER A 8 30.25 10.55 0.00
C SER A 8 30.77 9.19 -0.41
N ASP A 9 31.54 9.17 -1.50
CA ASP A 9 32.34 8.06 -1.98
C ASP A 9 33.39 7.63 -0.96
N GLY A 10 33.59 6.32 -0.82
CA GLY A 10 34.66 5.73 -0.02
C GLY A 10 34.95 4.30 -0.47
N LEU A 11 35.84 4.16 -1.46
CA LEU A 11 36.50 2.90 -1.80
C LEU A 11 37.69 2.65 -0.87
N GLY A 12 37.80 1.43 -0.33
CA GLY A 12 39.01 0.95 0.35
C GLY A 12 38.77 -0.38 1.07
N GLY A 13 39.17 -1.49 0.46
CA GLY A 13 38.91 -2.84 0.98
C GLY A 13 39.93 -3.35 2.02
N GLN A 14 39.65 -4.53 2.59
CA GLN A 14 40.47 -5.75 2.48
C GLN A 14 39.82 -6.94 3.21
N ASN A 15 40.22 -8.12 2.72
CA ASN A 15 39.74 -9.48 2.99
C ASN A 15 39.93 -9.98 4.44
N GLY A 16 39.11 -10.97 4.81
CA GLY A 16 39.59 -12.11 5.61
C GLY A 16 38.57 -12.79 6.53
N THR A 17 38.54 -14.12 6.41
CA THR A 17 38.10 -15.13 7.38
C THR A 17 36.63 -15.61 7.38
N SER A 18 36.52 -16.83 6.88
CA SER A 18 35.47 -17.84 7.03
C SER A 18 34.95 -17.96 8.46
N SER A 19 33.64 -18.18 8.63
CA SER A 19 33.13 -19.39 9.30
C SER A 19 31.60 -19.39 9.36
N SER A 20 31.03 -20.57 9.10
CA SER A 20 29.70 -21.01 9.53
C SER A 20 28.49 -20.42 8.79
N CYS A 21 28.24 -20.98 7.60
CA CYS A 21 26.87 -21.15 7.12
C CYS A 21 26.13 -22.10 8.09
N GLN A 22 25.47 -21.53 9.09
CA GLN A 22 24.48 -22.27 9.85
C GLN A 22 23.33 -22.58 8.92
N ALA A 23 23.21 -23.85 8.54
CA ALA A 23 22.04 -24.38 7.86
C ALA A 23 20.85 -24.22 8.82
N SER A 24 20.08 -23.15 8.63
CA SER A 24 18.75 -23.07 9.20
C SER A 24 17.95 -24.23 8.60
N THR A 25 17.50 -25.11 9.49
CA THR A 25 16.69 -26.27 9.19
C THR A 25 15.59 -25.93 8.20
N ALA A 26 15.54 -26.67 7.10
CA ALA A 26 14.47 -26.58 6.12
C ALA A 26 13.14 -26.89 6.80
N THR A 27 12.41 -25.84 7.22
CA THR A 27 10.98 -25.93 7.46
C THR A 27 10.37 -26.47 6.18
N ALA A 28 9.70 -27.63 6.28
CA ALA A 28 9.00 -28.26 5.16
C ALA A 28 8.12 -27.22 4.46
N ILE A 29 8.54 -26.82 3.27
CA ILE A 29 7.81 -25.92 2.40
C ILE A 29 6.57 -26.72 2.00
N ALA A 30 5.40 -26.34 2.54
CA ALA A 30 4.12 -26.84 2.04
C ALA A 30 4.11 -26.68 0.51
N PRO A 31 3.56 -27.64 -0.26
CA PRO A 31 3.59 -27.59 -1.71
C PRO A 31 3.04 -26.24 -2.16
N GLN A 32 3.93 -25.40 -2.72
CA GLN A 32 3.54 -24.12 -3.28
C GLN A 32 2.59 -24.42 -4.43
N GLN A 33 1.38 -23.87 -4.36
CA GLN A 33 0.44 -23.94 -5.46
C GLN A 33 1.15 -23.44 -6.72
N PRO A 34 0.95 -24.08 -7.88
CA PRO A 34 1.60 -23.66 -9.13
C PRO A 34 1.34 -22.16 -9.34
N ASN A 35 2.35 -21.43 -9.84
CA ASN A 35 2.33 -19.99 -10.17
C ASN A 35 1.33 -19.68 -11.30
N THR A 36 0.08 -19.99 -11.07
CA THR A 36 -1.04 -19.73 -11.94
C THR A 36 -1.50 -18.29 -11.67
N PRO A 37 -1.69 -17.48 -12.72
CA PRO A 37 -2.19 -16.13 -12.55
C PRO A 37 -3.53 -16.15 -11.80
N ILE A 38 -3.61 -15.43 -10.69
CA ILE A 38 -4.85 -15.33 -9.93
C ILE A 38 -5.81 -14.42 -10.70
N ALA A 39 -6.95 -14.96 -11.10
CA ALA A 39 -8.03 -14.18 -11.70
C ALA A 39 -8.85 -13.51 -10.58
N PHE A 40 -8.91 -12.18 -10.60
CA PHE A 40 -9.72 -11.41 -9.66
C PHE A 40 -11.20 -11.38 -10.09
N SER A 41 -12.10 -11.31 -9.11
CA SER A 41 -13.52 -11.05 -9.39
C SER A 41 -13.71 -9.63 -9.95
N PRO A 42 -14.83 -9.35 -10.66
CA PRO A 42 -15.12 -8.01 -11.15
C PRO A 42 -15.11 -6.93 -10.04
N GLU A 43 -15.59 -7.27 -8.84
CA GLU A 43 -15.60 -6.34 -7.70
C GLU A 43 -14.18 -6.04 -7.21
N ALA A 44 -13.30 -7.05 -7.18
CA ALA A 44 -11.91 -6.87 -6.77
C ALA A 44 -11.12 -6.07 -7.82
N GLN A 45 -11.37 -6.31 -9.11
CA GLN A 45 -10.82 -5.51 -10.21
C GLN A 45 -11.28 -4.05 -10.09
N ALA A 46 -12.55 -3.80 -9.81
CA ALA A 46 -13.08 -2.44 -9.64
C ALA A 46 -12.43 -1.68 -8.48
N VAL A 47 -12.10 -2.35 -7.36
CA VAL A 47 -11.31 -1.73 -6.28
C VAL A 47 -9.91 -1.36 -6.76
N MET A 48 -9.26 -2.25 -7.50
CA MET A 48 -7.91 -2.02 -8.02
C MET A 48 -7.87 -0.88 -9.04
N GLU A 49 -8.88 -0.76 -9.89
CA GLU A 49 -9.05 0.36 -10.82
C GLU A 49 -9.28 1.69 -10.09
N ALA A 50 -10.19 1.72 -9.10
CA ALA A 50 -10.44 2.92 -8.30
C ALA A 50 -9.18 3.37 -7.53
N GLY A 51 -8.45 2.42 -6.94
CA GLY A 51 -7.17 2.70 -6.27
C GLY A 51 -6.12 3.25 -7.23
N LYS A 52 -6.04 2.70 -8.45
CA LYS A 52 -5.12 3.17 -9.50
C LYS A 52 -5.49 4.58 -9.98
N ALA A 53 -6.78 4.90 -10.13
CA ALA A 53 -7.22 6.24 -10.50
C ALA A 53 -6.81 7.28 -9.44
N LEU A 54 -7.05 6.97 -8.16
CA LEU A 54 -6.59 7.79 -7.04
C LEU A 54 -5.06 8.00 -7.04
N TRP A 55 -4.31 6.91 -7.23
CA TRP A 55 -2.85 6.94 -7.27
C TRP A 55 -2.32 7.82 -8.40
N ARG A 56 -2.91 7.72 -9.59
CA ARG A 56 -2.55 8.54 -10.75
C ARG A 56 -2.81 10.02 -10.48
N TYR A 57 -3.97 10.35 -9.93
CA TYR A 57 -4.31 11.74 -9.61
C TYR A 57 -3.35 12.35 -8.57
N TYR A 58 -2.93 11.58 -7.58
CA TYR A 58 -1.88 12.02 -6.64
C TYR A 58 -0.54 12.27 -7.35
N HIS A 59 -0.16 11.42 -8.31
CA HIS A 59 1.10 11.55 -9.05
C HIS A 59 1.11 12.67 -10.09
N GLU A 60 -0.03 13.30 -10.36
CA GLU A 60 -0.11 14.53 -11.17
C GLU A 60 0.30 15.78 -10.35
N GLN A 61 0.37 15.66 -9.02
CA GLN A 61 0.71 16.75 -8.12
C GLN A 61 2.24 16.99 -8.07
N PRO A 62 2.70 18.24 -7.91
CA PRO A 62 4.12 18.60 -8.00
C PRO A 62 5.01 18.01 -6.88
N GLU A 63 4.42 17.61 -5.74
CA GLU A 63 5.13 17.06 -4.59
C GLU A 63 4.79 15.58 -4.33
N ALA A 64 4.40 14.85 -5.38
CA ALA A 64 4.05 13.45 -5.27
C ALA A 64 5.25 12.59 -4.85
N ILE A 65 5.06 11.77 -3.81
CA ILE A 65 6.04 10.83 -3.30
C ILE A 65 5.81 9.47 -3.99
N ALA A 66 6.85 8.92 -4.62
CA ALA A 66 6.75 7.69 -5.42
C ALA A 66 6.34 6.46 -4.61
N ASP A 67 6.73 6.40 -3.34
CA ASP A 67 6.41 5.35 -2.38
C ASP A 67 5.33 5.79 -1.36
N ALA A 68 4.51 6.79 -1.71
CA ALA A 68 3.45 7.29 -0.85
C ALA A 68 2.53 6.16 -0.35
N ALA A 69 2.29 6.13 0.95
CA ALA A 69 1.19 5.39 1.51
C ALA A 69 -0.13 6.16 1.32
N LEU A 70 -1.27 5.49 1.45
CA LEU A 70 -2.58 6.15 1.42
C LEU A 70 -2.69 7.31 2.43
N TYR A 71 -1.97 7.21 3.55
CA TYR A 71 -1.90 8.28 4.53
C TYR A 71 -1.22 9.54 3.96
N ASP A 72 -0.12 9.41 3.23
CA ASP A 72 0.62 10.53 2.66
C ASP A 72 -0.20 11.25 1.59
N ILE A 73 -0.90 10.47 0.75
CA ILE A 73 -1.87 11.00 -0.22
C ILE A 73 -2.95 11.79 0.51
N ARG A 74 -3.52 11.21 1.57
CA ARG A 74 -4.60 11.86 2.33
C ARG A 74 -4.10 13.14 3.00
N LEU A 75 -2.90 13.12 3.56
CA LEU A 75 -2.25 14.27 4.18
C LEU A 75 -2.00 15.39 3.17
N HIS A 76 -1.61 15.07 1.94
CA HIS A 76 -1.41 16.05 0.87
C HIS A 76 -2.69 16.84 0.58
N PHE A 77 -3.85 16.16 0.45
CA PHE A 77 -5.12 16.82 0.14
C PHE A 77 -5.86 17.41 1.34
N GLN A 78 -5.63 16.90 2.56
CA GLN A 78 -6.29 17.37 3.78
C GLN A 78 -5.47 18.43 4.52
N GLY A 79 -4.15 18.39 4.42
CA GLY A 79 -3.24 19.17 5.24
C GLY A 79 -3.36 18.84 6.73
N VAL A 80 -2.67 19.64 7.54
CA VAL A 80 -2.71 19.59 9.00
C VAL A 80 -3.35 20.86 9.56
N ASN A 81 -3.96 20.76 10.74
CA ASN A 81 -4.38 21.92 11.51
C ASN A 81 -3.23 22.49 12.35
N ASP A 82 -3.50 23.62 13.01
CA ASP A 82 -2.57 24.30 13.92
C ASP A 82 -2.10 23.43 15.10
N LYS A 83 -2.79 22.31 15.37
CA LYS A 83 -2.44 21.34 16.41
C LYS A 83 -1.65 20.14 15.88
N GLY A 84 -1.24 20.18 14.60
CA GLY A 84 -0.50 19.10 13.93
C GLY A 84 -1.31 17.85 13.62
N LYS A 85 -2.66 17.90 13.70
CA LYS A 85 -3.53 16.78 13.32
C LYS A 85 -4.06 16.97 11.90
N MET A 86 -4.22 15.89 11.16
CA MET A 86 -4.81 15.91 9.81
C MET A 86 -6.23 16.48 9.84
N ASN A 87 -6.56 17.35 8.88
CA ASN A 87 -7.89 17.95 8.81
C ASN A 87 -8.94 16.92 8.36
N THR A 88 -10.18 17.09 8.84
CA THR A 88 -11.34 16.32 8.36
C THR A 88 -11.93 16.88 7.07
N GLY A 89 -11.78 18.20 6.85
CA GLY A 89 -12.26 18.90 5.66
C GLY A 89 -11.28 18.78 4.49
N ILE A 90 -11.83 18.58 3.30
CA ILE A 90 -11.08 18.45 2.05
C ILE A 90 -11.62 19.49 1.09
N GLN A 91 -10.75 20.27 0.44
CA GLN A 91 -11.15 21.29 -0.55
C GLN A 91 -11.24 20.71 -1.98
N ASP A 92 -10.48 19.66 -2.28
CA ASP A 92 -10.42 19.07 -3.62
C ASP A 92 -11.63 18.15 -3.87
N GLU A 93 -12.54 18.62 -4.72
CA GLU A 93 -13.74 17.88 -5.11
C GLU A 93 -13.43 16.62 -5.91
N HIS A 94 -12.42 16.65 -6.79
CA HIS A 94 -12.08 15.50 -7.63
C HIS A 94 -11.49 14.36 -6.80
N TYR A 95 -10.55 14.68 -5.92
CA TYR A 95 -10.03 13.71 -4.95
C TYR A 95 -11.14 13.16 -4.04
N ASN A 96 -12.09 13.99 -3.61
CA ASN A 96 -13.24 13.54 -2.82
C ASN A 96 -14.08 12.50 -3.55
N GLN A 97 -14.34 12.72 -4.84
CA GLN A 97 -15.06 11.76 -5.68
C GLN A 97 -14.30 10.44 -5.81
N LEU A 98 -12.99 10.48 -6.10
CA LEU A 98 -12.14 9.29 -6.19
C LEU A 98 -12.10 8.50 -4.87
N MET A 99 -11.97 9.18 -3.74
CA MET A 99 -12.00 8.56 -2.42
C MET A 99 -13.37 7.98 -2.06
N ALA A 100 -14.46 8.65 -2.46
CA ALA A 100 -15.81 8.14 -2.26
C ALA A 100 -16.03 6.86 -3.09
N GLU A 101 -15.61 6.87 -4.36
CA GLU A 101 -15.67 5.70 -5.23
C GLU A 101 -14.87 4.53 -4.66
N LEU A 102 -13.60 4.75 -4.27
CA LEU A 102 -12.76 3.70 -3.68
C LEU A 102 -13.44 3.05 -2.46
N ARG A 103 -13.99 3.85 -1.55
CA ARG A 103 -14.73 3.34 -0.37
C ARG A 103 -15.98 2.56 -0.76
N GLN A 104 -16.71 3.04 -1.76
CA GLN A 104 -17.90 2.35 -2.27
C GLN A 104 -17.52 0.98 -2.85
N ARG A 105 -16.48 0.91 -3.70
CA ARG A 105 -16.01 -0.36 -4.28
C ARG A 105 -15.54 -1.33 -3.20
N LEU A 106 -14.81 -0.84 -2.19
CA LEU A 106 -14.39 -1.66 -1.05
C LEU A 106 -15.59 -2.24 -0.28
N LYS A 107 -16.65 -1.45 -0.07
CA LYS A 107 -17.88 -1.92 0.59
C LYS A 107 -18.56 -3.03 -0.22
N VAL A 108 -18.66 -2.86 -1.54
CA VAL A 108 -19.23 -3.88 -2.44
C VAL A 108 -18.41 -5.17 -2.39
N LEU A 109 -17.08 -5.07 -2.46
CA LEU A 109 -16.19 -6.22 -2.36
C LEU A 109 -16.33 -6.92 -0.99
N ALA A 110 -16.39 -6.15 0.10
CA ALA A 110 -16.55 -6.69 1.45
C ALA A 110 -17.82 -7.54 1.57
N GLN A 111 -18.95 -7.09 1.03
CA GLN A 111 -20.21 -7.85 1.02
C GLN A 111 -20.11 -9.20 0.31
N LYS A 112 -19.25 -9.31 -0.72
CA LYS A 112 -19.03 -10.57 -1.46
C LYS A 112 -18.16 -11.55 -0.67
N ILE A 113 -17.20 -11.02 0.09
CA ILE A 113 -16.23 -11.82 0.85
C ILE A 113 -16.80 -12.23 2.21
N GLU A 114 -17.68 -11.40 2.79
CA GLU A 114 -18.26 -11.57 4.13
C GLU A 114 -18.80 -12.99 4.42
N PRO A 115 -19.60 -13.64 3.54
CA PRO A 115 -20.08 -15.00 3.82
C PRO A 115 -18.95 -16.00 4.02
N LYS A 116 -17.88 -15.88 3.21
CA LYS A 116 -16.71 -16.75 3.29
C LYS A 116 -15.88 -16.48 4.54
N VAL A 117 -15.81 -15.23 5.00
CA VAL A 117 -15.12 -14.87 6.25
C VAL A 117 -15.74 -15.61 7.45
N TYR A 118 -17.07 -15.68 7.50
CA TYR A 118 -17.78 -16.44 8.55
C TYR A 118 -17.73 -17.95 8.33
N GLU A 119 -17.81 -18.43 7.09
CA GLU A 119 -17.71 -19.86 6.76
C GLU A 119 -16.35 -20.45 7.17
N TYR A 120 -15.26 -19.72 6.91
CA TYR A 120 -13.90 -20.14 7.27
C TYR A 120 -13.50 -19.80 8.72
N GLY A 121 -14.38 -19.17 9.49
CA GLY A 121 -14.15 -18.89 10.91
C GLY A 121 -13.14 -17.76 11.19
N PHE A 122 -12.88 -16.87 10.23
CA PHE A 122 -12.07 -15.66 10.46
C PHE A 122 -12.75 -14.71 11.45
N LEU A 123 -14.10 -14.66 11.45
CA LEU A 123 -14.92 -13.92 12.40
C LEU A 123 -15.97 -14.84 13.04
N LYS A 124 -16.33 -14.57 14.29
CA LYS A 124 -17.45 -15.24 14.97
C LYS A 124 -18.77 -14.59 14.54
N LYS A 125 -19.81 -15.42 14.38
CA LYS A 125 -21.19 -14.96 14.10
C LYS A 125 -21.82 -14.34 15.34
#